data_AF-A0A1C0VU40-F1
#
_entry.id   AF-A0A1C0VU40-F1
#
_cell.length_a   1.000
_cell.length_b   1.000
_cell.length_c   1.000
_cell.angle_alpha   90.00
_cell.angle_beta   90.00
_cell.angle_gamma   90.00
#
_symmetry.space_group_name_H-M   'P 1'
#
loop_
_entity.id
_entity.type
_entity.pdbx_description
1 polymer ?
#
loop_
_entity_poly.entity_id
_entity_poly.type
_entity_poly.pdbx_seq_one_letter_code
_entity_poly.pdbx_strand_id
1 'polypeptide(L)'
;MPSGNILTAADVINLLISGIDKTTLENELTASAWISTPARGGSKSGGGKIWTSPNNQSSVRIMTKPDGSSYTRVYNGPGGGAPGEQPLNALGKPGTRAETHFILLP
;
A
#
# COMPACT_ATOMS: atom_id res chain seq x y z
N MET A 1 -5.54 19.13 8.23
CA MET A 1 -6.42 18.38 9.15
C MET A 1 -6.60 17.01 8.52
N PRO A 2 -6.35 15.90 9.22
CA PRO A 2 -6.70 14.60 8.68
C PRO A 2 -8.21 14.62 8.45
N SER A 3 -8.64 14.34 7.22
CA SER A 3 -10.06 14.13 6.95
C SER A 3 -10.49 12.98 7.85
N GLY A 4 -11.54 13.16 8.65
CA GLY A 4 -12.03 12.13 9.58
C GLY A 4 -12.61 10.88 8.90
N ASN A 5 -12.22 10.61 7.65
CA ASN A 5 -12.69 9.50 6.85
C ASN A 5 -11.65 8.37 6.93
N ILE A 6 -12.10 7.21 7.40
CA ILE A 6 -11.31 5.98 7.35
C ILE A 6 -11.07 5.65 5.87
N LEU A 7 -9.82 5.68 5.43
CA LEU A 7 -9.48 5.29 4.06
C LEU A 7 -9.86 3.83 3.78
N THR A 8 -10.55 3.63 2.67
CA THR A 8 -10.76 2.32 2.06
C THR A 8 -9.61 1.98 1.10
N ALA A 9 -9.53 0.72 0.66
CA ALA A 9 -8.58 0.34 -0.39
C ALA A 9 -8.74 1.16 -1.69
N ALA A 10 -9.98 1.55 -2.03
CA ALA A 10 -10.26 2.37 -3.20
C ALA A 10 -9.70 3.79 -3.04
N ASP A 11 -9.83 4.38 -1.85
CA ASP A 11 -9.28 5.71 -1.56
C ASP A 11 -7.76 5.71 -1.64
N VAL A 12 -7.10 4.69 -1.08
CA VAL A 12 -5.64 4.51 -1.22
C VAL A 12 -5.25 4.40 -2.69
N ILE A 13 -5.96 3.61 -3.49
CA ILE A 13 -5.68 3.49 -4.93
C ILE A 13 -5.82 4.85 -5.63
N ASN A 14 -6.84 5.64 -5.30
CA ASN A 14 -7.01 6.98 -5.86
C ASN A 14 -5.84 7.91 -5.50
N LEU A 15 -5.36 7.88 -4.25
CA LEU A 15 -4.16 8.64 -3.83
C LEU A 15 -2.91 8.20 -4.61
N LEU A 16 -2.75 6.90 -4.86
CA LEU A 16 -1.62 6.37 -5.64
C LEU A 16 -1.69 6.83 -7.11
N ILE A 17 -2.88 6.82 -7.70
CA ILE A 17 -3.11 7.30 -9.07
C ILE A 17 -2.86 8.81 -9.19
N SER A 18 -3.23 9.60 -8.18
CA SER A 18 -2.97 11.04 -8.17
C SER A 18 -1.49 11.40 -8.00
N GLY A 19 -0.65 10.41 -7.66
CA GLY A 19 0.74 10.64 -7.30
C GLY A 19 0.84 11.09 -5.84
N ILE A 20 1.48 10.27 -5.02
CA ILE A 20 1.71 10.54 -3.60
C ILE A 20 3.10 10.02 -3.23
N ASP A 21 3.79 10.74 -2.35
CA ASP A 21 5.06 10.27 -1.78
C ASP A 21 4.80 9.28 -0.63
N LYS A 22 5.86 8.59 -0.21
CA LYS A 22 5.78 7.59 0.85
C LYS A 22 5.34 8.18 2.19
N THR A 23 5.89 9.33 2.57
CA THR A 23 5.68 9.90 3.90
C THR A 23 4.24 10.36 4.04
N THR A 24 3.72 11.04 3.03
CA THR A 24 2.32 11.48 3.00
C THR A 24 1.38 10.27 3.03
N LEU A 25 1.65 9.23 2.26
CA LEU A 25 0.82 8.02 2.27
C LEU A 25 0.81 7.34 3.65
N GLU A 26 1.96 7.18 4.30
CA GLU A 26 2.04 6.59 5.65
C GLU A 26 1.31 7.45 6.70
N ASN A 27 1.34 8.79 6.57
CA ASN A 27 0.61 9.70 7.44
C ASN A 27 -0.91 9.57 7.28
N GLU A 28 -1.41 9.49 6.05
CA GLU A 28 -2.83 9.30 5.77
C GLU A 28 -3.35 7.94 6.27
N LEU A 29 -2.55 6.88 6.12
CA LEU A 29 -2.86 5.55 6.66
C LEU A 29 -2.89 5.57 8.20
N THR A 30 -1.94 6.24 8.84
CA THR A 30 -1.91 6.43 10.29
C THR A 30 -3.13 7.20 10.79
N ALA A 31 -3.47 8.31 10.13
CA ALA A 31 -4.65 9.11 10.43
C ALA A 31 -5.95 8.30 10.28
N SER A 32 -5.96 7.33 9.36
CA SER A 32 -7.07 6.41 9.10
C SER A 32 -7.08 5.17 10.00
N ALA A 33 -6.25 5.15 11.05
CA ALA A 33 -6.11 4.04 12.00
C ALA A 33 -5.67 2.70 11.38
N TRP A 34 -5.01 2.72 10.23
CA TRP A 34 -4.40 1.51 9.68
C TRP A 34 -3.21 1.10 10.55
N ILE A 35 -3.03 -0.21 10.74
CA ILE A 35 -1.97 -0.75 11.62
C ILE A 35 -0.80 -1.19 10.76
N SER A 36 0.40 -0.69 11.06
CA SER A 36 1.61 -1.08 10.35
C SER A 36 2.35 -2.22 11.05
N THR A 37 2.84 -3.19 10.26
CA THR A 37 3.81 -4.20 10.69
C THR A 37 5.05 -4.16 9.79
N PRO A 38 6.26 -4.46 10.31
CA PRO A 38 7.46 -4.53 9.48
C PRO A 38 7.32 -5.58 8.37
N ALA A 39 7.76 -5.24 7.17
CA ALA A 39 7.80 -6.14 6.03
C ALA A 39 9.22 -6.23 5.46
N ARG A 40 9.59 -7.42 5.01
CA ARG A 40 10.88 -7.65 4.35
C ARG A 40 10.66 -8.25 2.98
N GLY A 41 11.26 -7.64 1.98
CA GLY A 41 11.36 -8.19 0.63
C GLY A 41 12.68 -8.93 0.42
N GLY A 42 12.85 -9.50 -0.77
CA GLY A 42 14.15 -10.00 -1.21
C GLY A 42 15.15 -8.87 -1.48
N SER A 43 16.36 -9.24 -1.92
CA SER A 43 17.47 -8.31 -2.20
C SER A 43 17.11 -7.14 -3.13
N LYS A 44 16.15 -7.33 -4.04
CA LYS A 44 15.67 -6.30 -4.99
C LYS A 44 14.54 -5.42 -4.45
N SER A 45 13.91 -5.81 -3.35
CA SER A 45 12.71 -5.16 -2.80
C SER A 45 12.97 -4.42 -1.50
N GLY A 46 14.08 -4.72 -0.82
CA GLY A 46 14.49 -4.04 0.41
C GLY A 46 13.53 -4.25 1.59
N GLY A 47 13.47 -3.25 2.48
CA GLY A 47 12.61 -3.24 3.66
C GLY A 47 11.35 -2.41 3.46
N GLY A 48 10.33 -2.62 4.27
CA GLY A 48 9.07 -1.92 4.14
C GLY A 48 8.12 -2.15 5.30
N LYS A 49 6.85 -1.83 5.06
CA LYS A 49 5.74 -2.03 6.00
C LYS A 49 4.54 -2.63 5.27
N ILE A 50 3.79 -3.46 5.97
CA ILE A 50 2.42 -3.83 5.60
C ILE A 50 1.49 -3.03 6.51
N TRP A 51 0.60 -2.27 5.91
CA TRP A 51 -0.47 -1.55 6.57
C TRP A 51 -1.76 -2.32 6.40
N THR A 52 -2.38 -2.73 7.49
CA THR A 52 -3.64 -3.48 7.48
C THR A 52 -4.80 -2.53 7.79
N SER A 53 -5.87 -2.60 7.00
CA SER A 53 -7.04 -1.74 7.19
C SER A 53 -7.76 -2.05 8.50
N PRO A 54 -8.41 -1.06 9.16
CA PRO A 54 -9.06 -1.27 10.46
C PRO A 54 -10.13 -2.38 10.49
N ASN A 55 -10.75 -2.66 9.35
CA ASN A 55 -11.75 -3.70 9.18
C ASN A 55 -11.17 -5.06 8.74
N ASN A 56 -9.85 -5.20 8.64
CA ASN A 56 -9.13 -6.39 8.17
C ASN A 56 -9.55 -6.91 6.78
N GLN A 57 -10.08 -6.05 5.91
CA GLN A 57 -10.51 -6.44 4.56
C GLN A 57 -9.46 -6.15 3.48
N SER A 58 -8.43 -5.37 3.78
CA SER A 58 -7.43 -4.96 2.81
C SER A 58 -6.09 -4.63 3.46
N SER A 59 -5.05 -4.53 2.63
CA SER A 59 -3.75 -4.09 3.09
C SER A 59 -2.99 -3.32 2.02
N VAL A 60 -2.05 -2.51 2.47
CA VAL A 60 -1.13 -1.73 1.63
C VAL A 60 0.28 -2.11 2.01
N ARG A 61 1.02 -2.69 1.07
CA ARG A 61 2.43 -3.01 1.24
C ARG A 61 3.28 -1.93 0.61
N ILE A 62 4.03 -1.21 1.44
CA ILE A 62 4.95 -0.15 1.02
C ILE A 62 6.38 -0.65 1.21
N MET A 63 7.18 -0.64 0.15
CA MET A 63 8.56 -1.15 0.16
C MET A 63 9.51 -0.08 -0.35
N THR A 64 10.69 0.02 0.27
CA THR A 64 11.79 0.87 -0.18
C THR A 64 12.94 0.00 -0.64
N LYS A 65 13.33 0.17 -1.90
CA LYS A 65 14.42 -0.55 -2.54
C LYS A 65 15.79 -0.04 -2.04
N PRO A 66 16.87 -0.80 -2.25
CA PRO A 66 18.22 -0.36 -1.90
C PRO A 66 18.67 0.94 -2.58
N ASP A 67 18.10 1.28 -3.74
CA ASP A 67 18.38 2.53 -4.48
C ASP A 67 17.61 3.75 -3.92
N GLY A 68 16.84 3.58 -2.84
CA GLY A 68 16.02 4.63 -2.24
C GLY A 68 14.62 4.78 -2.85
N SER A 69 14.37 4.22 -4.04
CA SER A 69 13.04 4.28 -4.66
C SER A 69 12.03 3.46 -3.88
N SER A 70 10.80 3.96 -3.77
CA SER A 70 9.72 3.27 -3.06
C SER A 70 8.58 2.89 -3.98
N TYR A 71 7.93 1.77 -3.67
CA TYR A 71 6.77 1.30 -4.40
C TYR A 71 5.73 0.71 -3.45
N THR A 72 4.49 0.70 -3.91
CA THR A 72 3.33 0.27 -3.16
C THR A 72 2.51 -0.75 -3.94
N ARG A 73 1.90 -1.68 -3.20
CA ARG A 73 0.86 -2.58 -3.70
C ARG A 73 -0.30 -2.60 -2.73
N VAL A 74 -1.53 -2.56 -3.24
CA VAL A 74 -2.75 -2.70 -2.45
C VAL A 74 -3.29 -4.12 -2.65
N TYR A 75 -3.81 -4.75 -1.61
CA TYR A 75 -4.33 -6.13 -1.65
C TYR A 75 -5.76 -6.18 -1.12
N ASN A 76 -6.54 -7.13 -1.65
CA ASN A 76 -7.90 -7.44 -1.21
C ASN A 76 -7.98 -8.31 0.05
N GLY A 77 -6.94 -8.26 0.90
CA GLY A 77 -6.89 -8.95 2.18
C GLY A 77 -5.83 -8.31 3.09
N PRO A 78 -5.83 -8.66 4.39
CA PRO A 78 -5.07 -7.95 5.43
C PRO A 78 -3.57 -8.27 5.48
N GLY A 79 -3.10 -9.33 4.83
CA GLY A 79 -1.79 -9.93 5.03
C GLY A 79 -0.66 -9.40 4.14
N GLY A 80 -0.90 -8.42 3.28
CA GLY A 80 0.12 -7.83 2.41
C GLY A 80 0.60 -8.78 1.31
N GLY A 81 -0.29 -9.64 0.83
CA GLY A 81 0.00 -10.68 -0.16
C GLY A 81 0.08 -12.08 0.45
N ALA A 82 -0.72 -12.37 1.47
CA ALA A 82 -0.88 -13.71 2.01
C ALA A 82 -1.54 -14.67 0.97
N PRO A 83 -1.44 -16.00 1.14
CA PRO A 83 -2.09 -16.94 0.23
C PRO A 83 -3.57 -16.63 0.01
N GLY A 84 -3.99 -16.55 -1.25
CA GLY A 84 -5.36 -16.20 -1.64
C GLY A 84 -5.60 -14.69 -1.85
N GLU A 85 -4.74 -13.82 -1.33
CA GLU A 85 -4.84 -12.38 -1.57
C GLU A 85 -4.31 -12.03 -2.96
N GLN A 86 -5.01 -11.12 -3.62
CA GLN A 86 -4.66 -10.61 -4.93
C GLN A 86 -4.34 -9.10 -4.84
N PRO A 87 -3.27 -8.68 -5.53
CA PRO A 87 -2.93 -7.27 -5.64
C PRO A 87 -3.94 -6.56 -6.54
N LEU A 88 -4.31 -5.33 -6.19
CA LEU A 88 -5.31 -4.53 -6.89
C LEU A 88 -4.65 -3.52 -7.84
N ASN A 89 -5.22 -3.37 -9.03
CA ASN A 89 -4.81 -2.41 -10.05
C ASN A 89 -5.51 -1.06 -9.84
N ALA A 90 -5.28 -0.11 -10.75
CA ALA A 90 -5.89 1.23 -10.72
C ALA A 90 -7.43 1.22 -10.77
N LEU A 91 -8.07 0.11 -11.16
CA LEU A 91 -9.52 -0.07 -11.17
C LEU A 91 -10.05 -0.82 -9.93
N GLY A 92 -9.19 -1.10 -8.95
CA GLY A 92 -9.55 -1.88 -7.76
C GLY A 92 -9.81 -3.36 -8.06
N LYS A 93 -9.27 -3.89 -9.16
CA LYS A 93 -9.42 -5.29 -9.56
C LYS A 93 -8.09 -6.04 -9.45
N PRO A 94 -8.11 -7.36 -9.20
CA PRO A 94 -6.93 -8.20 -9.37
C PRO A 94 -6.25 -7.96 -10.72
N GLY A 95 -4.93 -7.83 -10.73
CA GLY A 95 -4.18 -7.52 -11.94
C GLY A 95 -2.78 -8.14 -11.94
N THR A 96 -2.10 -7.98 -13.07
CA THR A 96 -0.71 -8.40 -13.25
C THR A 96 0.24 -7.62 -12.33
N ARG A 97 1.50 -8.05 -12.27
CA ARG A 97 2.53 -7.34 -11.50
C ARG A 97 2.70 -5.89 -11.96
N ALA A 98 2.67 -5.64 -13.27
CA ALA A 98 2.89 -4.31 -13.85
C ALA A 98 1.74 -3.35 -13.53
N GLU A 99 0.50 -3.85 -13.51
CA GLU A 99 -0.70 -3.05 -13.25
C GLU A 99 -0.92 -2.72 -11.77
N THR A 100 -0.24 -3.45 -10.88
CA THR A 100 -0.48 -3.40 -9.43
C THR A 100 0.70 -2.86 -8.62
N HIS A 101 1.81 -2.51 -9.29
CA HIS A 101 2.93 -1.80 -8.68
C HIS A 101 2.79 -0.31 -8.93
N PHE A 102 2.46 0.42 -7.87
CA PHE A 102 2.42 1.88 -7.89
C PHE A 102 3.77 2.40 -7.44
N ILE A 103 4.39 3.25 -8.26
CA ILE A 103 5.64 3.93 -7.89
C ILE A 103 5.27 5.16 -7.08
N LEU A 104 5.92 5.32 -5.92
CA LEU A 104 5.73 6.50 -5.09
C LEU A 104 6.65 7.62 -5.56
N LEU A 105 6.20 8.85 -5.35
CA LEU A 105 7.03 10.02 -5.62
C LEU A 105 8.26 10.00 -4.68
N PRO A 106 9.42 10.53 -5.14
CA PRO A 106 10.64 10.61 -4.34
C PRO A 106 10.47 11.38 -3.03
#